data_AF-P09960-F1
#
_entry.id   AF-P09960-F1
#
_cell.length_a   1.000
_cell.length_b   1.000
_cell.length_c   1.000
_cell.angle_alpha   90.00
_cell.angle_beta   90.00
_cell.angle_gamma   90.00
#
_symmetry.space_group_name_H-M   'P 1'
#
loop_
_entity.id
_entity.type
_entity.pdbx_description
1 polymer ?
#
loop_
_entity_poly.entity_id
_entity_poly.type
_entity_poly.pdbx_seq_one_letter_code
_entity_poly.pdbx_strand_id
1 'polypeptide(L)'
;MPEIVDTCSLASPASVCRTKHLHLRCSVDFTRRTLTGTAALTVQSQEDNLRSLVLDTKDLTIEKVVINGQEVKYALGERQSYKGSPMEISLPIALSKNQEIVIEISFETSPKSSALQWLTPEQTSGKEHPYLFSQCQAIHCRAILPCQDTPSVKLTYTAEVSVPKELVALMSAIRDGETPDPEDPSRKIYKFIQKVPIPCYLIALVVGALESRQIGPRTLVWSEKEQVEKSAYEFSETESMLKIAEDLGGPYVWGQYDLLVLPPSFPYGGMENPCLTFVTPTLLAGDKSLSNVIAHEISHSWTGNLVTNKTWDHFWLNEGHTVYLERHICGRLFGEKFRHFNALGGWGELQNSVKTFGETHPFTKLVVDLTDIDPDVAYSSVPYEKGFALLFYLEQLLGGPEIFLGFLKAYVEKFSYKSITTDDWKDFLYSYFKDKVDVLNQVDWNAWLYSPGLPPIKPNYDMTLTNACIALSQRWITAKEDDLNSFNATDLKDLSSHQLNEFLAQTLQRAPLPLGHIKRMQEVYNFNAINNSEIRFRWLRLCIQSKWEDAIPLALKMATEQGRMKFTRPLFKDLAAFDKSHDQAVRTYQEHKASMHPVTAMLVGKDLKVD
;
A
#
# COMPACT_ATOMS: atom_id res chain seq x y z
N MET A 1 -25.50 20.51 0.98
CA MET A 1 -25.24 19.07 0.99
C MET A 1 -25.08 18.63 2.44
N PRO A 2 -25.60 17.46 2.85
CA PRO A 2 -25.29 16.91 4.17
C PRO A 2 -23.78 16.74 4.32
N GLU A 3 -23.31 16.79 5.56
CA GLU A 3 -21.90 16.56 5.86
C GLU A 3 -21.51 15.12 5.47
N ILE A 4 -20.39 14.98 4.77
CA ILE A 4 -19.79 13.67 4.48
C ILE A 4 -18.94 13.28 5.68
N VAL A 5 -19.41 12.27 6.41
CA VAL A 5 -18.76 11.71 7.60
C VAL A 5 -18.12 10.38 7.23
N ASP A 6 -16.89 10.15 7.70
CA ASP A 6 -16.20 8.87 7.53
C ASP A 6 -16.79 7.82 8.48
N THR A 7 -17.54 6.87 7.95
CA THR A 7 -18.23 5.82 8.72
C THR A 7 -17.26 4.82 9.37
N CYS A 8 -15.98 4.84 9.00
CA CYS A 8 -14.91 4.02 9.57
C CYS A 8 -14.25 4.68 10.80
N SER A 9 -14.54 5.95 11.09
CA SER A 9 -14.07 6.66 12.28
C SER A 9 -15.22 6.89 13.27
N LEU A 10 -14.90 6.80 14.56
CA LEU A 10 -15.76 7.11 15.69
C LEU A 10 -15.44 8.49 16.28
N ALA A 11 -14.36 9.13 15.82
CA ALA A 11 -13.91 10.41 16.30
C ALA A 11 -14.90 11.54 15.93
N SER A 12 -14.78 12.67 16.63
CA SER A 12 -15.53 13.86 16.28
C SER A 12 -15.25 14.24 14.82
N PRO A 13 -16.28 14.54 14.02
CA PRO A 13 -16.08 14.87 12.63
C PRO A 13 -15.25 16.14 12.50
N ALA A 14 -14.56 16.28 11.37
CA ALA A 14 -13.71 17.43 11.10
C ALA A 14 -14.48 18.77 11.07
N SER A 15 -15.81 18.75 10.99
CA SER A 15 -16.69 19.92 11.11
C SER A 15 -16.87 20.43 12.54
N VAL A 16 -16.59 19.59 13.55
CA VAL A 16 -16.73 19.89 14.98
C VAL A 16 -15.38 20.32 15.55
N CYS A 17 -14.35 19.50 15.34
CA CYS A 17 -12.99 19.81 15.77
C CYS A 17 -11.95 19.15 14.88
N ARG A 18 -10.73 19.70 14.87
CA ARG A 18 -9.64 19.19 14.03
C ARG A 18 -8.30 19.25 14.74
N THR A 19 -7.62 18.10 14.78
CA THR A 19 -6.22 18.01 15.19
C THR A 19 -5.33 18.67 14.13
N LYS A 20 -4.49 19.62 14.55
CA LYS A 20 -3.57 20.39 13.69
C LYS A 20 -2.12 19.92 13.82
N HIS A 21 -1.75 19.50 15.03
CA HIS A 21 -0.41 19.04 15.35
C HIS A 21 -0.44 17.88 16.35
N LEU A 22 0.49 16.94 16.21
CA LEU A 22 0.79 15.89 17.17
C LEU A 22 2.25 16.03 17.62
N HIS A 23 2.50 16.03 18.92
CA HIS A 23 3.82 15.72 19.46
C HIS A 23 3.75 14.34 20.14
N LEU A 24 4.46 13.36 19.59
CA LEU A 24 4.50 11.99 20.09
C LEU A 24 5.81 11.73 20.83
N ARG A 25 5.74 11.36 22.11
CA ARG A 25 6.88 10.77 22.82
C ARG A 25 6.56 9.32 23.11
N CYS A 26 7.41 8.39 22.68
CA CYS A 26 7.20 6.98 23.01
C CYS A 26 8.51 6.22 23.23
N SER A 27 8.44 5.18 24.05
CA SER A 27 9.50 4.22 24.27
C SER A 27 9.10 2.87 23.71
N VAL A 28 9.99 2.24 22.95
CA VAL A 28 9.79 0.93 22.34
C VAL A 28 10.28 -0.18 23.25
N ASP A 29 9.38 -1.06 23.70
CA ASP A 29 9.71 -2.24 24.51
C ASP A 29 9.47 -3.52 23.71
N PHE A 30 10.55 -4.13 23.23
CA PHE A 30 10.51 -5.40 22.49
C PHE A 30 10.15 -6.60 23.37
N THR A 31 10.42 -6.56 24.67
CA THR A 31 10.10 -7.66 25.60
C THR A 31 8.61 -7.69 25.86
N ARG A 32 8.03 -6.54 26.18
CA ARG A 32 6.59 -6.40 26.42
C ARG A 32 5.80 -6.33 25.11
N ARG A 33 6.43 -5.98 23.99
CA ARG A 33 5.80 -5.70 22.68
C ARG A 33 4.79 -4.57 22.78
N THR A 34 5.21 -3.47 23.41
CA THR A 34 4.39 -2.28 23.64
C THR A 34 5.17 -1.02 23.33
N LEU A 35 4.41 0.02 22.99
CA LEU A 35 4.86 1.41 23.01
C LEU A 35 4.22 2.06 24.24
N THR A 36 5.02 2.68 25.09
CA THR A 36 4.54 3.46 26.23
C THR A 36 4.92 4.91 26.00
N GLY A 37 3.98 5.84 26.15
CA GLY A 37 4.24 7.21 25.73
C GLY A 37 3.14 8.22 26.01
N THR A 38 3.33 9.42 25.45
CA THR A 38 2.38 10.52 25.49
C THR A 38 2.15 11.07 24.08
N ALA A 39 0.89 11.28 23.72
CA ALA A 39 0.47 12.01 22.53
C ALA A 39 -0.08 13.37 22.97
N ALA A 40 0.60 14.45 22.57
CA ALA A 40 0.13 15.81 22.77
C ALA A 40 -0.52 16.32 21.48
N LEU A 41 -1.85 16.42 21.47
CA LEU A 41 -2.66 16.82 20.32
C LEU A 41 -3.02 18.29 20.42
N THR A 42 -2.60 19.10 19.45
CA THR A 42 -3.11 20.47 19.28
C THR A 42 -4.41 20.40 18.49
N VAL A 43 -5.54 20.62 19.16
CA VAL A 43 -6.89 20.51 18.59
C VAL A 43 -7.51 21.89 18.47
N GLN A 44 -8.10 22.18 17.31
CA GLN A 44 -8.81 23.42 17.02
C GLN A 44 -10.31 23.17 16.91
N SER A 45 -11.12 23.90 17.68
CA SER A 45 -12.58 23.88 17.53
C SER A 45 -13.00 24.50 16.20
N GLN A 46 -13.97 23.89 15.51
CA GLN A 46 -14.57 24.42 14.28
C GLN A 46 -15.95 25.08 14.52
N GLU A 47 -16.45 24.98 15.76
CA GLU A 47 -17.72 25.55 16.22
C GLU A 47 -17.57 26.25 17.58
N ASP A 48 -18.60 27.00 17.97
CA ASP A 48 -18.68 27.64 19.27
C ASP A 48 -19.29 26.71 20.31
N ASN A 49 -18.85 26.85 21.56
CA ASN A 49 -19.32 26.08 22.71
C ASN A 49 -19.00 24.58 22.66
N LEU A 50 -17.89 24.18 22.02
CA LEU A 50 -17.41 22.80 22.06
C LEU A 50 -17.05 22.41 23.50
N ARG A 51 -17.71 21.39 24.08
CA ARG A 51 -17.51 20.95 25.47
C ARG A 51 -16.86 19.59 25.62
N SER A 52 -16.90 18.78 24.58
CA SER A 52 -16.19 17.51 24.53
C SER A 52 -15.74 17.24 23.11
N LEU A 53 -14.82 16.30 22.96
CA LEU A 53 -14.42 15.77 21.67
C LEU A 53 -14.15 14.28 21.79
N VAL A 54 -14.26 13.58 20.67
CA VAL A 54 -14.08 12.13 20.58
C VAL A 54 -12.87 11.82 19.71
N LEU A 55 -12.05 10.89 20.16
CA LEU A 55 -10.93 10.30 19.41
C LEU A 55 -11.19 8.81 19.14
N ASP A 56 -10.59 8.29 18.08
CA ASP A 56 -10.51 6.86 17.81
C ASP A 56 -9.45 6.21 18.70
N THR A 57 -9.79 5.07 19.30
CA THR A 57 -8.85 4.22 20.05
C THR A 57 -9.09 2.75 19.75
N LYS A 58 -8.05 1.92 19.75
CA LYS A 58 -8.19 0.46 19.61
C LYS A 58 -7.12 -0.26 20.40
N ASP A 59 -7.55 -1.06 21.38
CA ASP A 59 -6.66 -1.89 22.19
C ASP A 59 -5.51 -1.10 22.85
N LEU A 60 -5.82 0.11 23.32
CA LEU A 60 -4.91 0.98 24.07
C LEU A 60 -5.30 0.99 25.56
N THR A 61 -4.29 1.05 26.43
CA THR A 61 -4.48 1.40 27.84
C THR A 61 -4.26 2.89 27.99
N ILE A 62 -5.28 3.63 28.41
CA ILE A 62 -5.17 5.07 28.67
C ILE A 62 -4.90 5.25 30.16
N GLU A 63 -3.83 5.98 30.49
CA GLU A 63 -3.46 6.24 31.89
C GLU A 63 -4.11 7.53 32.39
N LYS A 64 -3.94 8.62 31.65
CA LYS A 64 -4.48 9.95 32.01
C LYS A 64 -4.58 10.86 30.79
N VAL A 65 -5.41 11.89 30.94
CA VAL A 65 -5.56 12.99 29.98
C VAL A 65 -5.35 14.31 30.71
N VAL A 66 -4.45 15.14 30.20
CA VAL A 66 -4.08 16.42 30.79
C VAL A 66 -4.31 17.54 29.79
N ILE A 67 -4.92 18.63 30.25
CA ILE A 67 -5.16 19.85 29.49
C ILE A 67 -4.69 21.03 30.35
N ASN A 68 -3.78 21.86 29.82
CA ASN A 68 -3.20 23.00 30.55
C ASN A 68 -2.63 22.61 31.93
N GLY A 69 -2.00 21.44 32.03
CA GLY A 69 -1.44 20.92 33.29
C GLY A 69 -2.47 20.37 34.29
N GLN A 70 -3.77 20.39 33.97
CA GLN A 70 -4.82 19.81 34.80
C GLN A 70 -5.31 18.49 34.20
N GLU A 71 -5.42 17.46 35.03
CA GLU A 71 -6.05 16.20 34.63
C GLU A 71 -7.55 16.41 34.38
N VAL A 72 -8.04 15.88 33.26
CA VAL A 72 -9.44 16.01 32.83
C VAL A 72 -10.12 14.65 32.72
N LYS A 73 -11.45 14.66 32.77
CA LYS A 73 -12.24 13.44 32.63
C LYS A 73 -12.28 12.98 31.17
N TYR A 74 -12.17 11.68 30.99
CA TYR A 74 -12.45 11.02 29.72
C TYR A 74 -13.26 9.74 29.97
N ALA A 75 -13.91 9.24 28.92
CA ALA A 75 -14.62 7.97 28.93
C ALA A 75 -14.33 7.20 27.64
N LEU A 76 -14.12 5.89 27.77
CA LEU A 76 -14.09 4.98 26.62
C LEU A 76 -15.48 4.41 26.43
N GLY A 77 -16.06 4.60 25.25
CA GLY A 77 -17.34 4.02 24.88
C GLY A 77 -17.23 2.54 24.50
N GLU A 78 -18.37 1.96 24.13
CA GLU A 78 -18.48 0.57 23.73
C GLU A 78 -17.58 0.25 22.53
N ARG A 79 -16.88 -0.90 22.60
CA ARG A 79 -16.01 -1.38 21.53
C ARG A 79 -16.83 -1.89 20.35
N GLN A 80 -16.62 -1.29 19.17
CA GLN A 80 -17.33 -1.61 17.93
C GLN A 80 -16.47 -2.43 16.98
N SER A 81 -16.50 -3.76 17.11
CA SER A 81 -15.88 -4.70 16.16
C SER A 81 -14.45 -4.29 15.74
N TYR A 82 -14.25 -3.95 14.46
CA TYR A 82 -12.99 -3.54 13.86
C TYR A 82 -12.61 -2.07 14.14
N LYS A 83 -13.58 -1.19 14.44
CA LYS A 83 -13.41 0.27 14.62
C LYS A 83 -12.70 0.64 15.93
N GLY A 84 -12.79 -0.21 16.96
CA GLY A 84 -12.28 0.09 18.30
C GLY A 84 -13.32 0.78 19.19
N SER A 85 -12.89 1.66 20.08
CA SER A 85 -13.76 2.40 21.02
C SER A 85 -13.63 3.91 20.79
N PRO A 86 -14.74 4.67 20.87
CA PRO A 86 -14.67 6.12 20.93
C PRO A 86 -14.14 6.54 22.30
N MET A 87 -13.19 7.47 22.33
CA MET A 87 -12.67 8.08 23.55
C MET A 87 -13.17 9.52 23.65
N GLU A 88 -14.18 9.75 24.49
CA GLU A 88 -14.71 11.09 24.74
C GLU A 88 -13.91 11.80 25.83
N ILE A 89 -13.43 13.00 25.55
CA ILE A 89 -12.67 13.87 26.46
C ILE A 89 -13.53 15.08 26.81
N SER A 90 -13.78 15.29 28.11
CA SER A 90 -14.51 16.46 28.60
C SER A 90 -13.58 17.67 28.74
N LEU A 91 -13.90 18.75 28.03
CA LEU A 91 -13.11 19.98 28.10
C LEU A 91 -13.45 20.75 29.38
N PRO A 92 -12.45 21.29 30.10
CA PRO A 92 -12.68 22.00 31.36
C PRO A 92 -13.44 23.33 31.14
N ILE A 93 -13.29 23.93 29.97
CA ILE A 93 -13.99 25.14 29.52
C ILE A 93 -14.45 24.89 28.08
N ALA A 94 -15.63 25.41 27.73
CA ALA A 94 -16.12 25.33 26.37
C ALA A 94 -15.23 26.16 25.43
N LEU A 95 -14.83 25.58 24.30
CA LEU A 95 -14.02 26.29 23.30
C LEU A 95 -14.90 27.11 22.37
N SER A 96 -14.44 28.32 22.04
CA SER A 96 -14.99 29.09 20.93
C SER A 96 -14.42 28.61 19.59
N LYS A 97 -15.10 28.95 18.50
CA LYS A 97 -14.64 28.61 17.15
C LYS A 97 -13.22 29.15 16.90
N ASN A 98 -12.39 28.32 16.28
CA ASN A 98 -10.96 28.55 16.01
C ASN A 98 -10.06 28.59 17.25
N GLN A 99 -10.59 28.41 18.46
CA GLN A 99 -9.75 28.28 19.65
C GLN A 99 -9.02 26.93 19.61
N GLU A 100 -7.74 26.97 19.96
CA GLU A 100 -6.88 25.80 20.04
C GLU A 100 -6.58 25.43 21.48
N ILE A 101 -6.40 24.13 21.71
CA ILE A 101 -5.96 23.59 22.99
C ILE A 101 -5.03 22.42 22.76
N VAL A 102 -4.11 22.18 23.71
CA VAL A 102 -3.26 21.00 23.71
C VAL A 102 -3.83 19.98 24.70
N ILE A 103 -4.03 18.76 24.21
CA ILE A 103 -4.50 17.62 24.98
C ILE A 103 -3.38 16.59 25.03
N GLU A 104 -2.83 16.38 26.21
CA GLU A 104 -1.76 15.41 26.46
C GLU A 104 -2.37 14.12 26.98
N ILE A 105 -2.19 13.02 26.26
CA ILE A 105 -2.74 11.70 26.59
C ILE A 105 -1.59 10.75 26.85
N SER A 106 -1.48 10.23 28.07
CA SER A 106 -0.52 9.17 28.41
C SER A 106 -1.17 7.81 28.16
N PHE A 107 -0.49 6.93 27.43
CA PHE A 107 -1.03 5.65 27.00
C PHE A 107 0.04 4.56 26.83
N GLU A 108 -0.43 3.33 26.78
CA GLU A 108 0.35 2.15 26.40
C GLU A 108 -0.39 1.35 25.31
N THR A 109 0.34 0.94 24.27
CA THR A 109 -0.20 0.04 23.24
C THR A 109 -0.22 -1.41 23.71
N SER A 110 -1.05 -2.22 23.07
CA SER A 110 -1.13 -3.65 23.35
C SER A 110 -0.21 -4.47 22.46
N PRO A 111 0.30 -5.64 22.92
CA PRO A 111 0.93 -6.65 22.06
C PRO A 111 0.01 -7.19 20.96
N LYS A 112 -1.30 -6.91 21.08
CA LYS A 112 -2.34 -7.23 20.09
C LYS A 112 -2.64 -6.06 19.14
N SER A 113 -1.89 -4.96 19.21
CA SER A 113 -2.08 -3.81 18.33
C SER A 113 -2.14 -4.27 16.88
N SER A 114 -3.23 -3.96 16.18
CA SER A 114 -3.39 -4.31 14.77
C SER A 114 -2.42 -3.57 13.86
N ALA A 115 -1.77 -2.52 14.37
CA ALA A 115 -0.88 -1.67 13.60
C ALA A 115 0.59 -2.04 13.78
N LEU A 116 0.98 -2.73 14.85
CA LEU A 116 2.40 -2.92 15.20
C LEU A 116 2.81 -4.38 14.99
N GLN A 117 3.73 -4.60 14.02
CA GLN A 117 4.32 -5.89 13.78
C GLN A 117 5.64 -6.03 14.54
N TRP A 118 5.64 -6.89 15.56
CA TRP A 118 6.82 -7.22 16.35
C TRP A 118 7.44 -8.52 15.84
N LEU A 119 8.68 -8.46 15.36
CA LEU A 119 9.44 -9.61 14.90
C LEU A 119 10.51 -9.99 15.93
N THR A 120 10.61 -11.28 16.21
CA THR A 120 11.75 -11.84 16.97
C THR A 120 13.02 -11.79 16.11
N PRO A 121 14.21 -11.87 16.71
CA PRO A 121 15.47 -11.95 15.97
C PRO A 121 15.44 -13.02 14.86
N GLU A 122 14.89 -14.20 15.13
CA GLU A 122 14.86 -15.31 14.16
C GLU A 122 14.04 -15.00 12.90
N GLN A 123 13.14 -14.01 12.96
CA GLN A 123 12.32 -13.56 11.83
C GLN A 123 13.00 -12.47 11.00
N THR A 124 14.08 -11.85 11.49
CA THR A 124 14.82 -10.80 10.79
C THR A 124 15.87 -11.39 9.85
N SER A 125 16.42 -10.62 8.93
CA SER A 125 17.47 -11.07 8.01
C SER A 125 18.77 -11.35 8.75
N GLY A 126 19.14 -10.50 9.70
CA GLY A 126 20.37 -10.62 10.48
C GLY A 126 20.34 -11.70 11.57
N LYS A 127 19.16 -12.16 11.98
CA LYS A 127 18.96 -13.19 13.03
C LYS A 127 19.46 -12.82 14.43
N GLU A 128 19.91 -11.58 14.64
CA GLU A 128 20.51 -11.12 15.90
C GLU A 128 19.63 -10.14 16.67
N HIS A 129 18.92 -9.25 15.98
CA HIS A 129 18.15 -8.17 16.59
C HIS A 129 16.65 -8.29 16.26
N PRO A 130 15.76 -7.89 17.20
CA PRO A 130 14.33 -7.81 16.91
C PRO A 130 14.01 -6.64 15.97
N TYR A 131 12.80 -6.64 15.41
CA TYR A 131 12.36 -5.61 14.48
C TYR A 131 10.91 -5.22 14.74
N LEU A 132 10.61 -3.93 14.64
CA LEU A 132 9.27 -3.36 14.72
C LEU A 132 8.99 -2.56 13.46
N PHE A 133 7.82 -2.75 12.84
CA PHE A 133 7.27 -1.78 11.90
C PHE A 133 5.76 -1.60 12.12
N SER A 134 5.26 -0.42 11.78
CA SER A 134 3.83 -0.12 11.83
C SER A 134 3.15 -0.21 10.46
N GLN A 135 1.90 -0.65 10.40
CA GLN A 135 1.02 -0.50 9.25
C GLN A 135 -0.28 0.17 9.70
N CYS A 136 -0.48 1.44 9.32
CA CYS A 136 -1.60 2.26 9.82
C CYS A 136 -2.79 2.34 8.85
N GLN A 137 -2.59 2.12 7.55
CA GLN A 137 -3.68 2.05 6.56
C GLN A 137 -4.47 0.74 6.72
N ALA A 138 -5.81 0.76 6.72
CA ALA A 138 -6.68 1.94 6.56
C ALA A 138 -6.99 2.70 7.87
N ILE A 139 -7.24 1.98 8.97
CA ILE A 139 -7.76 2.57 10.22
C ILE A 139 -7.09 1.97 11.46
N HIS A 140 -5.77 1.82 11.39
CA HIS A 140 -4.98 1.18 12.44
C HIS A 140 -4.13 2.15 13.25
N CYS A 141 -3.98 3.42 12.84
CA CYS A 141 -3.21 4.39 13.64
C CYS A 141 -3.79 4.56 15.05
N ARG A 142 -5.12 4.42 15.19
CA ARG A 142 -5.83 4.35 16.48
C ARG A 142 -5.40 3.23 17.43
N ALA A 143 -4.65 2.23 16.93
CA ALA A 143 -4.03 1.15 17.72
C ALA A 143 -2.57 1.44 18.11
N ILE A 144 -2.05 2.62 17.74
CA ILE A 144 -0.74 3.14 18.12
C ILE A 144 -0.91 4.33 19.06
N LEU A 145 -1.87 5.23 18.81
CA LEU A 145 -2.17 6.37 19.67
C LEU A 145 -3.66 6.76 19.54
N PRO A 146 -4.24 7.46 20.54
CA PRO A 146 -5.56 8.08 20.40
C PRO A 146 -5.50 9.22 19.37
N CYS A 147 -6.31 9.17 18.30
CA CYS A 147 -6.29 10.18 17.25
C CYS A 147 -7.62 10.28 16.48
N GLN A 148 -7.77 11.29 15.62
CA GLN A 148 -8.84 11.30 14.60
C GLN A 148 -8.33 10.46 13.42
N ASP A 149 -8.63 9.17 13.42
CA ASP A 149 -8.04 8.19 12.49
C ASP A 149 -8.88 8.08 11.21
N THR A 150 -8.91 9.20 10.48
CA THR A 150 -9.66 9.38 9.24
C THR A 150 -8.81 10.12 8.21
N PRO A 151 -8.92 9.81 6.90
CA PRO A 151 -8.27 10.57 5.84
C PRO A 151 -8.64 12.05 5.82
N SER A 152 -9.81 12.41 6.37
CA SER A 152 -10.33 13.78 6.41
C SER A 152 -9.53 14.74 7.30
N VAL A 153 -8.78 14.24 8.28
CA VAL A 153 -8.01 15.07 9.22
C VAL A 153 -6.54 14.96 8.88
N LYS A 154 -5.92 16.09 8.51
CA LYS A 154 -4.49 16.18 8.26
C LYS A 154 -3.81 17.01 9.35
N LEU A 155 -2.69 16.52 9.86
CA LEU A 155 -1.90 17.13 10.92
C LEU A 155 -0.41 17.11 10.59
N THR A 156 0.31 18.08 11.12
CA THR A 156 1.78 18.00 11.21
C THR A 156 2.17 17.22 12.45
N TYR A 157 3.38 16.66 12.51
CA TYR A 157 3.81 16.03 13.76
C TYR A 157 5.29 16.20 14.05
N THR A 158 5.61 16.12 15.34
CA THR A 158 6.96 15.89 15.84
C THR A 158 6.96 14.63 16.68
N ALA A 159 8.11 13.94 16.74
CA ALA A 159 8.21 12.73 17.54
C ALA A 159 9.58 12.58 18.22
N GLU A 160 9.57 11.99 19.40
CA GLU A 160 10.73 11.56 20.17
C GLU A 160 10.55 10.08 20.48
N VAL A 161 11.39 9.23 19.88
CA VAL A 161 11.27 7.76 19.97
C VAL A 161 12.49 7.19 20.67
N SER A 162 12.29 6.71 21.90
CA SER A 162 13.33 6.02 22.67
C SER A 162 13.44 4.56 22.24
N VAL A 163 14.64 4.12 21.88
CA VAL A 163 14.97 2.75 21.44
C VAL A 163 16.29 2.27 22.05
N PRO A 164 16.54 0.94 22.14
CA PRO A 164 17.86 0.40 22.46
C PRO A 164 18.97 1.01 21.58
N LYS A 165 20.12 1.35 22.16
CA LYS A 165 21.19 2.12 21.49
C LYS A 165 21.74 1.49 20.20
N GLU A 166 21.64 0.17 20.07
CA GLU A 166 22.08 -0.61 18.93
C GLU A 166 21.09 -0.58 17.75
N LEU A 167 19.87 -0.10 17.97
CA LEU A 167 18.83 -0.02 16.94
C LEU A 167 18.67 1.40 16.40
N VAL A 168 18.07 1.50 15.23
CA VAL A 168 17.71 2.75 14.56
C VAL A 168 16.19 2.85 14.54
N ALA A 169 15.65 4.01 14.93
CA ALA A 169 14.26 4.35 14.66
C ALA A 169 14.17 5.19 13.38
N LEU A 170 13.14 4.93 12.58
CA LEU A 170 12.74 5.74 11.44
C LEU A 170 11.23 6.01 11.53
N MET A 171 10.81 7.16 11.03
CA MET A 171 9.39 7.51 10.92
C MET A 171 9.10 8.14 9.55
N SER A 172 7.82 8.28 9.22
CA SER A 172 7.36 9.01 8.03
C SER A 172 7.53 10.54 8.14
N ALA A 173 8.76 10.97 8.45
CA ALA A 173 9.15 12.33 8.79
C ALA A 173 10.63 12.57 8.55
N ILE A 174 11.03 13.86 8.52
CA ILE A 174 12.43 14.25 8.48
C ILE A 174 13.10 13.93 9.83
N ARG A 175 14.28 13.31 9.78
CA ARG A 175 15.14 13.09 10.96
C ARG A 175 15.70 14.41 11.47
N ASP A 176 15.54 14.67 12.77
CA ASP A 176 15.96 15.90 13.47
C ASP A 176 17.02 15.62 14.55
N GLY A 177 17.84 14.60 14.30
CA GLY A 177 18.94 14.18 15.18
C GLY A 177 18.55 13.12 16.20
N GLU A 178 19.53 12.77 17.04
CA GLU A 178 19.40 11.78 18.11
C GLU A 178 20.16 12.25 19.37
N THR A 179 19.70 11.84 20.54
CA THR A 179 20.35 12.11 21.83
C THR A 179 20.30 10.88 22.73
N PRO A 180 21.24 10.70 23.67
CA PRO A 180 21.08 9.69 24.72
C PRO A 180 19.76 9.86 25.46
N ASP A 181 19.14 8.76 25.88
CA ASP A 181 17.94 8.83 26.70
C ASP A 181 18.34 9.22 28.15
N PRO A 182 17.76 10.31 28.70
CA PRO A 182 18.10 10.75 30.06
C PRO A 182 17.61 9.81 31.16
N GLU A 183 16.62 8.96 30.89
CA GLU A 183 16.04 8.03 31.85
C GLU A 183 16.72 6.64 31.82
N ASP A 184 17.32 6.26 30.67
CA ASP A 184 18.01 4.99 30.50
C ASP A 184 19.26 5.11 29.59
N PRO A 185 20.48 5.06 30.14
CA PRO A 185 21.72 5.22 29.36
C PRO A 185 22.00 4.08 28.37
N SER A 186 21.23 2.97 28.41
CA SER A 186 21.29 1.92 27.41
C SER A 186 20.49 2.24 26.14
N ARG A 187 19.75 3.35 26.14
CA ARG A 187 18.84 3.78 25.08
C ARG A 187 19.24 5.12 24.49
N LYS A 188 18.67 5.42 23.33
CA LYS A 188 18.77 6.72 22.66
C LYS A 188 17.41 7.14 22.11
N ILE A 189 17.22 8.45 22.02
CA ILE A 189 16.01 9.09 21.51
C ILE A 189 16.30 9.62 20.11
N TYR A 190 15.54 9.13 19.13
CA TYR A 190 15.48 9.72 17.79
C TYR A 190 14.42 10.81 17.74
N LYS A 191 14.72 11.92 17.07
CA LYS A 191 13.81 13.06 16.90
C LYS A 191 13.37 13.17 15.44
N PHE A 192 12.10 13.52 15.23
CA PHE A 192 11.51 13.62 13.90
C PHE A 192 10.60 14.84 13.77
N ILE A 193 10.52 15.38 12.55
CA ILE A 193 9.63 16.49 12.18
C ILE A 193 8.95 16.19 10.84
N GLN A 194 7.63 16.07 10.84
CA GLN A 194 6.79 16.09 9.64
C GLN A 194 6.11 17.45 9.52
N LYS A 195 6.65 18.28 8.62
CA LYS A 195 6.21 19.66 8.40
C LYS A 195 4.99 19.77 7.48
N VAL A 196 4.76 18.76 6.65
CA VAL A 196 3.62 18.73 5.73
C VAL A 196 2.45 18.03 6.42
N PRO A 197 1.24 18.60 6.44
CA PRO A 197 0.09 17.94 7.06
C PRO A 197 -0.26 16.61 6.38
N ILE A 198 -0.36 15.54 7.16
CA ILE A 198 -0.73 14.19 6.70
C ILE A 198 -1.89 13.62 7.52
N PRO A 199 -2.72 12.74 6.94
CA PRO A 199 -3.63 11.90 7.71
C PRO A 199 -2.89 10.90 8.60
N CYS A 200 -3.51 10.50 9.71
CA CYS A 200 -2.92 9.61 10.71
C CYS A 200 -2.49 8.25 10.15
N TYR A 201 -3.18 7.74 9.12
CA TYR A 201 -2.84 6.46 8.50
C TYR A 201 -1.45 6.46 7.81
N LEU A 202 -0.86 7.63 7.55
CA LEU A 202 0.48 7.79 6.98
C LEU A 202 1.56 7.98 8.06
N ILE A 203 1.21 7.96 9.35
CA ILE A 203 2.20 7.91 10.43
C ILE A 203 2.82 6.52 10.43
N ALA A 204 4.12 6.45 10.21
CA ALA A 204 4.88 5.22 10.23
C ALA A 204 5.97 5.26 11.30
N LEU A 205 6.22 4.13 11.93
CA LEU A 205 7.30 3.88 12.85
C LEU A 205 7.98 2.56 12.49
N VAL A 206 9.30 2.59 12.41
CA VAL A 206 10.14 1.40 12.27
C VAL A 206 11.27 1.46 13.28
N VAL A 207 11.58 0.32 13.91
CA VAL A 207 12.76 0.16 14.75
C VAL A 207 13.45 -1.15 14.42
N GLY A 208 14.76 -1.11 14.12
CA GLY A 208 15.54 -2.31 13.84
C GLY A 208 17.03 -2.03 13.67
N ALA A 209 17.81 -3.08 13.42
CA ALA A 209 19.22 -2.97 13.06
C ALA A 209 19.36 -2.57 11.59
N LEU A 210 19.22 -1.28 11.31
CA LEU A 210 19.13 -0.73 9.96
C LEU A 210 20.41 -0.01 9.54
N GLU A 211 20.80 -0.20 8.28
CA GLU A 211 21.80 0.60 7.58
C GLU A 211 21.15 1.35 6.41
N SER A 212 21.81 2.39 5.91
CA SER A 212 21.42 3.05 4.66
C SER A 212 22.54 3.19 3.64
N ARG A 213 22.14 3.37 2.39
CA ARG A 213 22.99 3.80 1.28
C ARG A 213 22.35 4.96 0.56
N GLN A 214 23.18 5.91 0.13
CA GLN A 214 22.71 7.03 -0.69
C GLN A 214 22.51 6.56 -2.13
N ILE A 215 21.31 6.76 -2.66
CA ILE A 215 20.93 6.41 -4.03
C ILE A 215 20.59 7.65 -4.87
N GLY A 216 20.63 8.84 -4.27
CA GLY A 216 20.43 10.12 -4.93
C GLY A 216 20.70 11.32 -4.00
N PRO A 217 20.49 12.56 -4.47
CA PRO A 217 20.80 13.77 -3.72
C PRO A 217 19.90 13.99 -2.50
N ARG A 218 18.69 13.41 -2.49
CA ARG A 218 17.69 13.50 -1.41
C ARG A 218 16.98 12.17 -1.16
N THR A 219 17.66 11.07 -1.53
CA THR A 219 17.11 9.72 -1.46
C THR A 219 18.13 8.74 -0.88
N LEU A 220 17.71 8.04 0.16
CA LEU A 220 18.41 6.90 0.73
C LEU A 220 17.58 5.64 0.51
N VAL A 221 18.25 4.51 0.50
CA VAL A 221 17.61 3.23 0.79
C VAL A 221 18.09 2.74 2.15
N TRP A 222 17.14 2.27 2.96
CA TRP A 222 17.35 1.65 4.25
C TRP A 222 16.97 0.17 4.19
N SER A 223 17.70 -0.67 4.93
CA SER A 223 17.30 -2.04 5.21
C SER A 223 18.18 -2.63 6.30
N GLU A 224 17.90 -3.87 6.68
CA GLU A 224 18.87 -4.68 7.42
C GLU A 224 20.16 -4.85 6.61
N LYS A 225 21.30 -4.94 7.31
CA LYS A 225 22.64 -4.99 6.72
C LYS A 225 22.78 -6.03 5.59
N GLU A 226 22.11 -7.17 5.71
CA GLU A 226 22.17 -8.29 4.76
C GLU A 226 21.55 -7.96 3.40
N GLN A 227 20.69 -6.93 3.33
CA GLN A 227 19.96 -6.56 2.11
C GLN A 227 20.43 -5.23 1.52
N VAL A 228 21.10 -4.36 2.30
CA VAL A 228 21.30 -2.94 1.94
C VAL A 228 22.01 -2.72 0.61
N GLU A 229 23.03 -3.52 0.27
CA GLU A 229 23.73 -3.40 -1.00
C GLU A 229 22.86 -3.82 -2.19
N LYS A 230 22.08 -4.90 -2.03
CA LYS A 230 21.14 -5.35 -3.07
C LYS A 230 20.04 -4.31 -3.27
N SER A 231 19.53 -3.74 -2.17
CA SER A 231 18.53 -2.68 -2.21
C SER A 231 19.06 -1.42 -2.89
N ALA A 232 20.31 -1.03 -2.61
CA ALA A 232 20.94 0.13 -3.25
C ALA A 232 21.12 -0.04 -4.74
N TYR A 233 21.51 -1.24 -5.17
CA TYR A 233 21.59 -1.58 -6.59
C TYR A 233 20.20 -1.58 -7.25
N GLU A 234 19.22 -2.26 -6.66
CA GLU A 234 17.88 -2.42 -7.24
C GLU A 234 17.18 -1.07 -7.43
N PHE A 235 17.31 -0.17 -6.46
CA PHE A 235 16.61 1.11 -6.43
C PHE A 235 17.48 2.30 -6.81
N SER A 236 18.61 2.08 -7.49
CA SER A 236 19.52 3.16 -7.88
C SER A 236 18.89 4.23 -8.79
N GLU A 237 17.72 3.95 -9.37
CA GLU A 237 17.01 4.81 -10.33
C GLU A 237 15.89 5.64 -9.71
N THR A 238 15.69 5.57 -8.39
CA THR A 238 14.64 6.29 -7.65
C THR A 238 14.64 7.79 -7.93
N GLU A 239 15.81 8.45 -7.91
CA GLU A 239 15.87 9.90 -8.17
C GLU A 239 15.43 10.26 -9.60
N SER A 240 15.73 9.42 -10.58
CA SER A 240 15.31 9.63 -11.96
C SER A 240 13.78 9.55 -12.08
N MET A 241 13.16 8.55 -11.42
CA MET A 241 11.70 8.44 -11.34
C MET A 241 11.09 9.65 -10.62
N LEU A 242 11.72 10.12 -9.54
CA LEU A 242 11.25 11.26 -8.76
C LEU A 242 11.23 12.55 -9.58
N LYS A 243 12.28 12.82 -10.35
CA LYS A 243 12.35 13.98 -11.25
C LYS A 243 11.28 13.94 -12.34
N ILE A 244 11.07 12.78 -12.95
CA ILE A 244 9.99 12.60 -13.94
C ILE A 244 8.64 12.84 -13.28
N ALA A 245 8.42 12.33 -12.07
CA ALA A 245 7.19 12.56 -11.33
C ALA A 245 6.99 14.05 -11.00
N GLU A 246 8.05 14.78 -10.64
CA GLU A 246 8.00 16.23 -10.44
C GLU A 246 7.62 16.99 -11.71
N ASP A 247 8.21 16.61 -12.85
CA ASP A 247 7.90 17.20 -14.15
C ASP A 247 6.44 16.96 -14.56
N LEU A 248 5.85 15.84 -14.13
CA LEU A 248 4.48 15.45 -14.46
C LEU A 248 3.43 15.96 -13.46
N GLY A 249 3.74 15.96 -12.16
CA GLY A 249 2.79 16.23 -11.06
C GLY A 249 2.99 17.56 -10.33
N GLY A 250 4.15 18.21 -10.48
CA GLY A 250 4.51 19.43 -9.77
C GLY A 250 5.63 19.20 -8.73
N PRO A 251 6.04 20.23 -7.97
CA PRO A 251 7.21 20.13 -7.09
C PRO A 251 7.03 19.09 -5.98
N TYR A 252 8.12 18.37 -5.64
CA TYR A 252 8.14 17.47 -4.50
C TYR A 252 8.35 18.27 -3.20
N VAL A 253 7.37 18.24 -2.29
CA VAL A 253 7.33 19.13 -1.11
C VAL A 253 7.77 18.50 0.20
N TRP A 254 8.09 17.20 0.21
CA TRP A 254 8.34 16.45 1.45
C TRP A 254 9.80 16.49 1.92
N GLY A 255 10.71 17.02 1.10
CA GLY A 255 12.14 17.09 1.40
C GLY A 255 12.88 15.81 1.02
N GLN A 256 12.95 14.86 1.95
CA GLN A 256 13.62 13.56 1.75
C GLN A 256 12.66 12.54 1.15
N TYR A 257 13.12 11.68 0.24
CA TYR A 257 12.38 10.48 -0.21
C TYR A 257 13.24 9.24 0.06
N ASP A 258 13.09 8.65 1.25
CA ASP A 258 13.79 7.40 1.58
C ASP A 258 12.92 6.19 1.27
N LEU A 259 13.56 5.12 0.78
CA LEU A 259 12.98 3.80 0.68
C LEU A 259 13.43 2.97 1.88
N LEU A 260 12.54 2.14 2.42
CA LEU A 260 12.88 1.13 3.43
C LEU A 260 12.43 -0.25 2.94
N VAL A 261 13.41 -1.12 2.70
CA VAL A 261 13.12 -2.54 2.44
C VAL A 261 12.80 -3.23 3.75
N LEU A 262 11.55 -3.61 3.89
CA LEU A 262 11.06 -4.28 5.09
C LEU A 262 11.48 -5.75 5.14
N PRO A 263 11.37 -6.38 6.33
CA PRO A 263 11.55 -7.82 6.46
C PRO A 263 10.59 -8.61 5.56
N PRO A 264 10.93 -9.86 5.19
CA PRO A 264 10.12 -10.67 4.28
C PRO A 264 8.67 -10.87 4.71
N SER A 265 8.34 -10.74 5.99
CA SER A 265 6.97 -10.83 6.51
C SER A 265 6.04 -9.72 6.01
N PHE A 266 6.54 -8.61 5.46
CA PHE A 266 5.71 -7.50 5.00
C PHE A 266 4.70 -7.96 3.92
N PRO A 267 3.39 -7.73 4.11
CA PRO A 267 2.37 -8.42 3.31
C PRO A 267 1.93 -7.67 2.04
N TYR A 268 2.38 -6.43 1.85
CA TYR A 268 1.99 -5.56 0.74
C TYR A 268 3.14 -5.35 -0.27
N GLY A 269 2.86 -4.63 -1.37
CA GLY A 269 3.89 -4.24 -2.35
C GLY A 269 4.75 -3.08 -1.85
N GLY A 270 4.08 -2.05 -1.33
CA GLY A 270 4.69 -0.92 -0.67
C GLY A 270 3.68 -0.24 0.25
N MET A 271 4.12 0.86 0.87
CA MET A 271 3.26 1.79 1.61
C MET A 271 3.86 3.18 1.47
N GLU A 272 3.02 4.13 1.08
CA GLU A 272 3.33 5.48 0.62
C GLU A 272 3.67 6.48 1.72
N ASN A 273 4.12 5.99 2.86
CA ASN A 273 4.53 6.76 4.03
C ASN A 273 5.51 7.90 3.63
N PRO A 274 5.14 9.18 3.81
CA PRO A 274 5.98 10.30 3.39
C PRO A 274 7.36 10.27 4.05
N CYS A 275 8.40 10.66 3.32
CA CYS A 275 9.80 10.62 3.76
C CYS A 275 10.39 9.21 3.99
N LEU A 276 9.59 8.15 4.11
CA LEU A 276 10.02 6.79 4.40
C LEU A 276 9.07 5.76 3.78
N THR A 277 9.11 5.65 2.47
CA THR A 277 8.29 4.69 1.72
C THR A 277 8.70 3.27 2.06
N PHE A 278 7.75 2.43 2.44
CA PHE A 278 8.02 1.02 2.67
C PHE A 278 7.94 0.26 1.36
N VAL A 279 8.85 -0.69 1.17
CA VAL A 279 8.87 -1.58 0.02
C VAL A 279 9.15 -3.01 0.44
N THR A 280 8.51 -3.95 -0.24
CA THR A 280 8.71 -5.38 0.00
C THR A 280 10.05 -5.87 -0.57
N PRO A 281 10.74 -6.82 0.10
CA PRO A 281 11.96 -7.40 -0.45
C PRO A 281 11.72 -8.25 -1.70
N THR A 282 10.47 -8.58 -2.04
CA THR A 282 10.16 -9.28 -3.30
C THR A 282 10.51 -8.45 -4.54
N LEU A 283 10.71 -7.13 -4.40
CA LEU A 283 11.14 -6.27 -5.49
C LEU A 283 12.63 -6.41 -5.82
N LEU A 284 13.43 -7.07 -4.98
CA LEU A 284 14.87 -7.30 -5.19
C LEU A 284 15.09 -8.41 -6.23
N ALA A 285 14.79 -8.11 -7.49
CA ALA A 285 14.92 -9.06 -8.60
C ALA A 285 16.38 -9.27 -9.03
N GLY A 286 17.26 -8.30 -8.78
CA GLY A 286 18.66 -8.29 -9.21
C GLY A 286 18.87 -7.72 -10.61
N ASP A 287 17.81 -7.29 -11.27
CA ASP A 287 17.82 -6.74 -12.63
C ASP A 287 17.01 -5.45 -12.78
N LYS A 288 16.52 -4.87 -11.67
CA LYS A 288 15.69 -3.65 -11.61
C LYS A 288 14.32 -3.77 -12.27
N SER A 289 13.94 -4.94 -12.75
CA SER A 289 12.72 -5.11 -13.55
C SER A 289 11.42 -4.96 -12.74
N LEU A 290 11.50 -4.96 -11.41
CA LEU A 290 10.37 -4.69 -10.51
C LEU A 290 10.44 -3.31 -9.84
N SER A 291 11.42 -2.49 -10.22
CA SER A 291 11.61 -1.15 -9.65
C SER A 291 10.49 -0.16 -10.04
N ASN A 292 9.62 -0.52 -10.99
CA ASN A 292 8.44 0.29 -11.35
C ASN A 292 7.46 0.49 -10.19
N VAL A 293 7.46 -0.40 -9.19
CA VAL A 293 6.70 -0.18 -7.94
C VAL A 293 7.18 1.09 -7.25
N ILE A 294 8.46 1.47 -7.36
CA ILE A 294 8.93 2.75 -6.83
C ILE A 294 8.28 3.94 -7.54
N ALA A 295 7.98 3.84 -8.84
CA ALA A 295 7.24 4.89 -9.54
C ALA A 295 5.80 5.04 -9.01
N HIS A 296 5.18 3.93 -8.58
CA HIS A 296 3.87 3.93 -7.92
C HIS A 296 3.96 4.66 -6.58
N GLU A 297 4.88 4.24 -5.71
CA GLU A 297 5.05 4.86 -4.39
C GLU A 297 5.49 6.33 -4.47
N ILE A 298 6.28 6.70 -5.48
CA ILE A 298 6.64 8.10 -5.74
C ILE A 298 5.38 8.90 -6.11
N SER A 299 4.54 8.35 -6.98
CA SER A 299 3.31 9.01 -7.44
C SER A 299 2.38 9.38 -6.29
N HIS A 300 2.33 8.53 -5.24
CA HIS A 300 1.56 8.82 -4.04
C HIS A 300 1.95 10.12 -3.32
N SER A 301 3.18 10.61 -3.52
CA SER A 301 3.63 11.91 -3.00
C SER A 301 2.72 13.06 -3.41
N TRP A 302 2.03 12.96 -4.55
CA TRP A 302 1.03 13.92 -5.01
C TRP A 302 -0.41 13.38 -4.83
N THR A 303 -0.63 12.09 -5.07
CA THR A 303 -1.96 11.47 -5.11
C THR A 303 -2.11 10.39 -4.03
N GLY A 304 -2.80 10.70 -2.94
CA GLY A 304 -2.89 9.89 -1.73
C GLY A 304 -2.31 10.62 -0.53
N ASN A 305 -1.15 11.28 -0.71
CA ASN A 305 -0.52 12.05 0.36
C ASN A 305 -0.89 13.53 0.34
N LEU A 306 -0.59 14.27 -0.74
CA LEU A 306 -0.93 15.70 -0.83
C LEU A 306 -2.43 15.90 -1.07
N VAL A 307 -2.97 15.25 -2.09
CA VAL A 307 -4.42 15.15 -2.32
C VAL A 307 -4.87 13.78 -1.83
N THR A 308 -5.67 13.73 -0.78
CA THR A 308 -6.13 12.45 -0.20
C THR A 308 -7.63 12.29 -0.46
N ASN A 309 -8.13 11.06 -0.52
CA ASN A 309 -9.54 10.77 -0.39
C ASN A 309 -10.10 11.31 0.95
N LYS A 310 -11.36 11.74 0.99
CA LYS A 310 -12.00 12.25 2.21
C LYS A 310 -12.43 11.12 3.16
N THR A 311 -12.92 10.03 2.60
CA THR A 311 -13.33 8.80 3.29
C THR A 311 -12.85 7.60 2.48
N TRP A 312 -12.79 6.42 3.10
CA TRP A 312 -12.36 5.18 2.43
C TRP A 312 -13.27 4.77 1.25
N ASP A 313 -14.50 5.27 1.19
CA ASP A 313 -15.41 5.11 0.04
C ASP A 313 -14.82 5.68 -1.26
N HIS A 314 -14.01 6.74 -1.13
CA HIS A 314 -13.38 7.45 -2.24
C HIS A 314 -11.92 7.00 -2.47
N PHE A 315 -11.53 5.83 -1.97
CA PHE A 315 -10.13 5.35 -2.01
C PHE A 315 -9.53 5.30 -3.44
N TRP A 316 -10.36 5.10 -4.47
CA TRP A 316 -9.91 5.17 -5.86
C TRP A 316 -9.25 6.50 -6.25
N LEU A 317 -9.55 7.61 -5.57
CA LEU A 317 -8.90 8.89 -5.84
C LEU A 317 -7.41 8.83 -5.56
N ASN A 318 -7.01 8.10 -4.52
CA ASN A 318 -5.61 7.85 -4.22
C ASN A 318 -5.04 6.90 -5.27
N GLU A 319 -5.64 5.71 -5.39
CA GLU A 319 -5.04 4.62 -6.17
C GLU A 319 -5.13 4.84 -7.67
N GLY A 320 -6.28 5.23 -8.19
CA GLY A 320 -6.49 5.45 -9.62
C GLY A 320 -5.59 6.54 -10.19
N HIS A 321 -5.47 7.67 -9.49
CA HIS A 321 -4.57 8.76 -9.91
C HIS A 321 -3.09 8.36 -9.76
N THR A 322 -2.75 7.59 -8.72
CA THR A 322 -1.39 7.07 -8.53
C THR A 322 -1.00 6.14 -9.67
N VAL A 323 -1.83 5.17 -10.02
CA VAL A 323 -1.59 4.27 -11.16
C VAL A 323 -1.52 5.05 -12.47
N TYR A 324 -2.30 6.12 -12.62
CA TYR A 324 -2.23 7.00 -13.78
C TYR A 324 -0.87 7.71 -13.89
N LEU A 325 -0.39 8.33 -12.81
CA LEU A 325 0.91 9.00 -12.78
C LEU A 325 2.08 8.00 -12.89
N GLU A 326 2.01 6.86 -12.20
CA GLU A 326 2.97 5.74 -12.29
C GLU A 326 3.20 5.34 -13.74
N ARG A 327 2.10 5.12 -14.48
CA ARG A 327 2.16 4.65 -15.87
C ARG A 327 2.70 5.73 -16.80
N HIS A 328 2.48 7.01 -16.51
CA HIS A 328 3.14 8.11 -17.22
C HIS A 328 4.64 8.16 -16.94
N ILE A 329 5.08 7.98 -15.70
CA ILE A 329 6.51 7.88 -15.35
C ILE A 329 7.14 6.72 -16.13
N CYS A 330 6.52 5.54 -16.10
CA CYS A 330 6.96 4.38 -16.87
C CYS A 330 6.97 4.65 -18.38
N GLY A 331 5.99 5.38 -18.90
CA GLY A 331 5.93 5.79 -20.31
C GLY A 331 7.09 6.74 -20.70
N ARG A 332 7.55 7.60 -19.79
CA ARG A 332 8.74 8.44 -20.00
C ARG A 332 10.04 7.65 -19.93
N LEU A 333 10.11 6.60 -19.11
CA LEU A 333 11.29 5.75 -18.97
C LEU A 333 11.44 4.73 -20.11
N PHE A 334 10.34 4.07 -20.48
CA PHE A 334 10.35 2.90 -21.36
C PHE A 334 9.57 3.11 -22.68
N GLY A 335 9.00 4.30 -22.87
CA GLY A 335 8.25 4.68 -24.07
C GLY A 335 6.74 4.46 -23.93
N GLU A 336 5.98 5.17 -24.77
CA GLU A 336 4.52 5.21 -24.68
C GLU A 336 3.86 3.82 -24.83
N LYS A 337 4.39 2.97 -25.69
CA LYS A 337 3.89 1.58 -25.85
C LYS A 337 3.96 0.79 -24.55
N PHE A 338 4.93 1.09 -23.69
CA PHE A 338 5.05 0.46 -22.38
C PHE A 338 3.95 0.92 -21.41
N ARG A 339 3.54 2.19 -21.48
CA ARG A 339 2.37 2.71 -20.73
C ARG A 339 1.10 1.94 -21.07
N HIS A 340 0.84 1.72 -22.35
CA HIS A 340 -0.28 0.91 -22.82
C HIS A 340 -0.15 -0.57 -22.45
N PHE A 341 1.06 -1.12 -22.50
CA PHE A 341 1.34 -2.49 -22.08
C PHE A 341 1.01 -2.72 -20.59
N ASN A 342 1.46 -1.82 -19.71
CA ASN A 342 1.11 -1.86 -18.29
C ASN A 342 -0.39 -1.72 -18.07
N ALA A 343 -1.06 -0.84 -18.82
CA ALA A 343 -2.51 -0.67 -18.77
C ALA A 343 -3.28 -1.95 -19.15
N LEU A 344 -2.79 -2.72 -20.13
CA LEU A 344 -3.37 -4.00 -20.51
C LEU A 344 -3.20 -5.07 -19.42
N GLY A 345 -2.03 -5.15 -18.80
CA GLY A 345 -1.79 -6.03 -17.66
C GLY A 345 -2.75 -5.72 -16.50
N GLY A 346 -2.87 -4.44 -16.14
CA GLY A 346 -3.81 -3.95 -15.13
C GLY A 346 -5.28 -4.24 -15.46
N TRP A 347 -5.68 -4.13 -16.73
CA TRP A 347 -7.01 -4.55 -17.17
C TRP A 347 -7.26 -6.05 -16.89
N GLY A 348 -6.26 -6.90 -17.14
CA GLY A 348 -6.34 -8.32 -16.80
C GLY A 348 -6.46 -8.57 -15.29
N GLU A 349 -5.73 -7.83 -14.46
CA GLU A 349 -5.86 -7.89 -13.01
C GLU A 349 -7.25 -7.46 -12.53
N LEU A 350 -7.83 -6.41 -13.11
CA LEU A 350 -9.19 -5.97 -12.82
C LEU A 350 -10.23 -7.05 -13.16
N GLN A 351 -10.11 -7.68 -14.33
CA GLN A 351 -10.98 -8.79 -14.72
C GLN A 351 -10.92 -9.95 -13.71
N ASN A 352 -9.72 -10.27 -13.23
CA ASN A 352 -9.54 -11.32 -12.23
C ASN A 352 -10.17 -10.95 -10.88
N SER A 353 -10.03 -9.70 -10.42
CA SER A 353 -10.67 -9.24 -9.19
C SER A 353 -12.18 -9.23 -9.29
N VAL A 354 -12.75 -8.73 -10.38
CA VAL A 354 -14.21 -8.76 -10.62
C VAL A 354 -14.72 -10.20 -10.66
N LYS A 355 -14.01 -11.12 -11.33
CA LYS A 355 -14.35 -12.55 -11.34
C LYS A 355 -14.29 -13.17 -9.94
N THR A 356 -13.31 -12.79 -9.13
CA THR A 356 -13.10 -13.34 -7.78
C THR A 356 -14.19 -12.90 -6.81
N PHE A 357 -14.63 -11.65 -6.87
CA PHE A 357 -15.74 -11.15 -6.04
C PHE A 357 -17.12 -11.53 -6.60
N GLY A 358 -17.23 -11.65 -7.93
CA GLY A 358 -18.49 -11.73 -8.66
C GLY A 358 -18.87 -10.38 -9.29
N GLU A 359 -19.45 -10.42 -10.48
CA GLU A 359 -19.74 -9.24 -11.31
C GLU A 359 -20.70 -8.23 -10.68
N THR A 360 -21.53 -8.66 -9.74
CA THR A 360 -22.51 -7.82 -9.04
C THR A 360 -22.08 -7.41 -7.64
N HIS A 361 -20.88 -7.81 -7.20
CA HIS A 361 -20.43 -7.60 -5.83
C HIS A 361 -20.16 -6.10 -5.56
N PRO A 362 -20.64 -5.51 -4.45
CA PRO A 362 -20.50 -4.08 -4.18
C PRO A 362 -19.05 -3.58 -4.12
N PHE A 363 -18.08 -4.40 -3.68
CA PHE A 363 -16.64 -4.06 -3.70
C PHE A 363 -16.02 -3.96 -5.10
N THR A 364 -16.78 -4.22 -6.16
CA THR A 364 -16.35 -3.96 -7.55
C THR A 364 -16.81 -2.59 -8.06
N LYS A 365 -17.54 -1.81 -7.25
CA LYS A 365 -17.81 -0.39 -7.51
C LYS A 365 -16.54 0.42 -7.33
N LEU A 366 -16.41 1.54 -8.03
CA LEU A 366 -15.26 2.43 -7.90
C LEU A 366 -15.38 3.32 -6.65
N VAL A 367 -16.58 3.82 -6.41
CA VAL A 367 -16.99 4.41 -5.13
C VAL A 367 -17.80 3.36 -4.38
N VAL A 368 -17.20 2.80 -3.33
CA VAL A 368 -17.81 1.77 -2.48
C VAL A 368 -18.63 2.42 -1.36
N ASP A 369 -19.45 1.63 -0.69
CA ASP A 369 -20.12 2.01 0.56
C ASP A 369 -19.56 1.11 1.64
N LEU A 370 -18.78 1.69 2.57
CA LEU A 370 -18.15 0.96 3.67
C LEU A 370 -18.87 1.12 5.00
N THR A 371 -20.14 1.55 4.98
CA THR A 371 -20.95 1.61 6.19
C THR A 371 -20.98 0.25 6.89
N ASP A 372 -20.45 0.20 8.11
CA ASP A 372 -20.32 -1.00 8.95
C ASP A 372 -19.53 -2.16 8.32
N ILE A 373 -18.66 -1.84 7.36
CA ILE A 373 -17.75 -2.78 6.69
C ILE A 373 -16.31 -2.41 7.06
N ASP A 374 -15.53 -3.42 7.46
CA ASP A 374 -14.10 -3.24 7.66
C ASP A 374 -13.42 -2.88 6.31
N PRO A 375 -12.77 -1.71 6.16
CA PRO A 375 -12.14 -1.34 4.90
C PRO A 375 -11.13 -2.40 4.40
N ASP A 376 -10.49 -3.15 5.30
CA ASP A 376 -9.53 -4.19 4.92
C ASP A 376 -10.18 -5.35 4.14
N VAL A 377 -11.48 -5.61 4.34
CA VAL A 377 -12.19 -6.67 3.59
C VAL A 377 -12.56 -6.25 2.18
N ALA A 378 -12.59 -4.94 1.91
CA ALA A 378 -12.87 -4.37 0.58
C ALA A 378 -11.60 -4.21 -0.27
N TYR A 379 -10.41 -4.40 0.31
CA TYR A 379 -9.14 -4.26 -0.38
C TYR A 379 -9.04 -5.15 -1.63
N SER A 380 -8.70 -4.53 -2.76
CA SER A 380 -8.54 -5.21 -4.05
C SER A 380 -7.85 -4.31 -5.08
N SER A 381 -7.57 -4.83 -6.29
CA SER A 381 -7.08 -4.03 -7.41
C SER A 381 -8.16 -3.15 -8.08
N VAL A 382 -9.43 -3.22 -7.64
CA VAL A 382 -10.51 -2.43 -8.24
C VAL A 382 -10.25 -0.92 -8.17
N PRO A 383 -10.02 -0.29 -7.01
CA PRO A 383 -9.77 1.15 -6.92
C PRO A 383 -8.55 1.61 -7.75
N TYR A 384 -7.54 0.75 -7.86
CA TYR A 384 -6.34 0.93 -8.68
C TYR A 384 -6.69 0.94 -10.18
N GLU A 385 -7.17 -0.19 -10.68
CA GLU A 385 -7.25 -0.45 -12.11
C GLU A 385 -8.52 0.10 -12.75
N LYS A 386 -9.65 0.06 -12.03
CA LYS A 386 -10.89 0.69 -12.50
C LYS A 386 -10.76 2.22 -12.42
N GLY A 387 -10.07 2.74 -11.41
CA GLY A 387 -9.75 4.17 -11.29
C GLY A 387 -8.83 4.65 -12.41
N PHE A 388 -7.75 3.92 -12.68
CA PHE A 388 -6.90 4.17 -13.84
C PHE A 388 -7.68 4.11 -15.16
N ALA A 389 -8.50 3.08 -15.36
CA ALA A 389 -9.24 2.91 -16.61
C ALA A 389 -10.19 4.09 -16.88
N LEU A 390 -10.81 4.66 -15.84
CA LEU A 390 -11.60 5.89 -15.94
C LEU A 390 -10.73 7.07 -16.39
N LEU A 391 -9.59 7.29 -15.74
CA LEU A 391 -8.69 8.40 -16.09
C LEU A 391 -8.12 8.26 -17.50
N PHE A 392 -7.76 7.05 -17.91
CA PHE A 392 -7.28 6.77 -19.26
C PHE A 392 -8.38 6.94 -20.31
N TYR A 393 -9.62 6.51 -20.01
CA TYR A 393 -10.77 6.78 -20.87
C TYR A 393 -11.01 8.29 -21.04
N LEU A 394 -10.97 9.05 -19.95
CA LEU A 394 -11.11 10.50 -19.99
C LEU A 394 -9.96 11.18 -20.73
N GLU A 395 -8.71 10.70 -20.57
CA GLU A 395 -7.56 11.15 -21.37
C GLU A 395 -7.85 11.02 -22.87
N GLN A 396 -8.28 9.84 -23.32
CA GLN A 396 -8.60 9.61 -24.73
C GLN A 396 -9.75 10.49 -25.22
N LEU A 397 -10.77 10.68 -24.38
CA LEU A 397 -11.96 11.46 -24.70
C LEU A 397 -11.69 12.97 -24.75
N LEU A 398 -10.81 13.48 -23.88
CA LEU A 398 -10.58 14.91 -23.66
C LEU A 398 -9.36 15.45 -24.39
N GLY A 399 -8.73 14.66 -25.26
CA GLY A 399 -7.74 15.14 -26.24
C GLY A 399 -6.31 14.65 -26.02
N GLY A 400 -6.13 13.54 -25.30
CA GLY A 400 -4.86 12.82 -25.21
C GLY A 400 -4.00 13.17 -23.99
N PRO A 401 -2.84 12.51 -23.88
CA PRO A 401 -2.01 12.49 -22.66
C PRO A 401 -1.55 13.87 -22.22
N GLU A 402 -1.05 14.71 -23.14
CA GLU A 402 -0.51 16.03 -22.77
C GLU A 402 -1.60 16.99 -22.25
N ILE A 403 -2.80 16.93 -22.81
CA ILE A 403 -3.94 17.73 -22.35
C ILE A 403 -4.39 17.28 -20.96
N PHE A 404 -4.49 15.96 -20.74
CA PHE A 404 -4.94 15.42 -19.47
C PHE A 404 -3.88 15.50 -18.36
N LEU A 405 -2.59 15.46 -18.69
CA LEU A 405 -1.50 15.77 -17.76
C LEU A 405 -1.59 17.23 -17.27
N GLY A 406 -2.03 18.17 -18.12
CA GLY A 406 -2.36 19.53 -17.69
C GLY A 406 -3.44 19.56 -16.61
N PHE A 407 -4.50 18.76 -16.79
CA PHE A 407 -5.54 18.58 -15.75
C PHE A 407 -4.97 17.98 -14.47
N LEU A 408 -4.14 16.93 -14.55
CA LEU A 408 -3.52 16.30 -13.38
C LEU A 408 -2.73 17.33 -12.55
N LYS A 409 -1.89 18.16 -13.20
CA LYS A 409 -1.15 19.23 -12.51
C LYS A 409 -2.06 20.23 -11.82
N ALA A 410 -3.09 20.70 -12.53
CA ALA A 410 -4.06 21.65 -11.98
C ALA A 410 -4.87 21.04 -10.82
N TYR A 411 -5.20 19.75 -10.90
CA TYR A 411 -5.87 18.98 -9.86
C TYR A 411 -5.02 18.89 -8.59
N VAL A 412 -3.75 18.50 -8.74
CA VAL A 412 -2.78 18.45 -7.64
C VAL A 412 -2.62 19.83 -7.01
N GLU A 413 -2.44 20.89 -7.81
CA GLU A 413 -2.31 22.27 -7.32
C GLU A 413 -3.57 22.72 -6.55
N LYS A 414 -4.76 22.45 -7.08
CA LYS A 414 -6.05 22.88 -6.48
C LYS A 414 -6.30 22.23 -5.11
N PHE A 415 -5.96 20.96 -4.99
CA PHE A 415 -6.34 20.13 -3.85
C PHE A 415 -5.18 19.72 -2.94
N SER A 416 -3.96 20.15 -3.21
CA SER A 416 -2.82 19.93 -2.31
C SER A 416 -3.17 20.30 -0.87
N TYR A 417 -2.76 19.43 0.06
CA TYR A 417 -3.03 19.51 1.50
C TYR A 417 -4.50 19.33 1.90
N LYS A 418 -5.36 18.83 1.00
CA LYS A 418 -6.78 18.59 1.27
C LYS A 418 -7.14 17.11 1.14
N SER A 419 -8.30 16.79 1.71
CA SER A 419 -8.97 15.51 1.55
C SER A 419 -10.29 15.75 0.84
N ILE A 420 -10.54 15.05 -0.27
CA ILE A 420 -11.61 15.38 -1.22
C ILE A 420 -12.49 14.17 -1.55
N THR A 421 -13.70 14.44 -2.04
CA THR A 421 -14.64 13.41 -2.48
C THR A 421 -14.58 13.21 -3.98
N THR A 422 -15.23 12.16 -4.47
CA THR A 422 -15.43 11.96 -5.92
C THR A 422 -16.17 13.15 -6.55
N ASP A 423 -17.11 13.77 -5.82
CA ASP A 423 -17.86 14.92 -6.33
C ASP A 423 -16.98 16.17 -6.43
N ASP A 424 -16.13 16.44 -5.42
CA ASP A 424 -15.15 17.54 -5.48
C ASP A 424 -14.23 17.40 -6.71
N TRP A 425 -13.76 16.16 -6.96
CA TRP A 425 -12.94 15.83 -8.13
C TRP A 425 -13.69 16.04 -9.45
N LYS A 426 -14.93 15.54 -9.54
CA LYS A 426 -15.75 15.64 -10.75
C LYS A 426 -16.12 17.08 -11.06
N ASP A 427 -16.50 17.87 -10.05
CA ASP A 427 -16.80 19.29 -10.21
C ASP A 427 -15.59 20.05 -10.75
N PHE A 428 -14.38 19.72 -10.27
CA PHE A 428 -13.14 20.30 -10.79
C PHE A 428 -12.84 19.87 -12.23
N LEU A 429 -13.06 18.59 -12.58
CA LEU A 429 -12.94 18.10 -13.96
C LEU A 429 -13.83 18.90 -14.93
N TYR A 430 -15.10 19.11 -14.57
CA TYR A 430 -16.04 19.92 -15.35
C TYR A 430 -15.62 21.38 -15.43
N SER A 431 -15.12 21.96 -14.33
CA SER A 431 -14.64 23.34 -14.29
C SER A 431 -13.40 23.55 -15.17
N TYR A 432 -12.46 22.60 -15.17
CA TYR A 432 -11.24 22.66 -15.96
C TYR A 432 -11.53 22.49 -17.46
N PHE A 433 -12.35 21.50 -17.83
CA PHE A 433 -12.77 21.21 -19.20
C PHE A 433 -14.12 21.86 -19.55
N LYS A 434 -14.30 23.12 -19.17
CA LYS A 434 -15.54 23.89 -19.41
C LYS A 434 -15.92 24.01 -20.89
N ASP A 435 -14.94 23.90 -21.79
CA ASP A 435 -15.10 23.89 -23.25
C ASP A 435 -15.52 22.51 -23.81
N LYS A 436 -15.53 21.46 -22.98
CA LYS A 436 -15.87 20.07 -23.34
C LYS A 436 -16.98 19.49 -22.47
N VAL A 437 -17.82 20.34 -21.87
CA VAL A 437 -18.96 19.90 -21.03
C VAL A 437 -19.90 18.98 -21.80
N ASP A 438 -20.16 19.25 -23.08
CA ASP A 438 -21.00 18.38 -23.93
C ASP A 438 -20.42 16.97 -24.10
N VAL A 439 -19.09 16.84 -24.07
CA VAL A 439 -18.39 15.55 -24.12
C VAL A 439 -18.46 14.86 -22.76
N LEU A 440 -18.21 15.59 -21.67
CA LEU A 440 -18.31 15.06 -20.30
C LEU A 440 -19.74 14.61 -19.93
N ASN A 441 -20.77 15.28 -20.46
CA ASN A 441 -22.17 14.90 -20.26
C ASN A 441 -22.56 13.59 -20.95
N GLN A 442 -21.76 13.10 -21.90
CA GLN A 442 -21.95 11.79 -22.54
C GLN A 442 -21.30 10.64 -21.75
N VAL A 443 -20.48 10.95 -20.74
CA VAL A 443 -19.88 9.94 -19.88
C VAL A 443 -20.95 9.35 -18.96
N ASP A 444 -21.12 8.03 -18.98
CA ASP A 444 -21.97 7.32 -18.02
C ASP A 444 -21.30 7.26 -16.65
N TRP A 445 -21.36 8.37 -15.92
CA TRP A 445 -20.77 8.52 -14.59
C TRP A 445 -21.31 7.50 -13.59
N ASN A 446 -22.58 7.10 -13.72
CA ASN A 446 -23.16 6.13 -12.81
C ASN A 446 -22.56 4.74 -13.03
N ALA A 447 -22.42 4.32 -14.29
CA ALA A 447 -21.76 3.05 -14.63
C ALA A 447 -20.29 3.01 -14.23
N TRP A 448 -19.56 4.12 -14.38
CA TRP A 448 -18.14 4.18 -13.98
C TRP A 448 -17.96 4.18 -12.47
N LEU A 449 -18.71 5.01 -11.74
CA LEU A 449 -18.47 5.28 -10.32
C LEU A 449 -19.21 4.32 -9.40
N TYR A 450 -20.49 4.05 -9.68
CA TYR A 450 -21.42 3.46 -8.70
C TYR A 450 -21.95 2.08 -9.08
N SER A 451 -21.74 1.63 -10.33
CA SER A 451 -22.11 0.28 -10.76
C SER A 451 -21.02 -0.75 -10.47
N PRO A 452 -21.39 -1.96 -10.01
CA PRO A 452 -20.46 -3.07 -9.84
C PRO A 452 -20.00 -3.61 -11.20
N GLY A 453 -18.94 -4.41 -11.19
CA GLY A 453 -18.38 -5.09 -12.34
C GLY A 453 -17.32 -4.28 -13.08
N LEU A 454 -17.07 -4.69 -14.32
CA LEU A 454 -16.11 -4.02 -15.20
C LEU A 454 -16.59 -2.63 -15.62
N PRO A 455 -15.66 -1.74 -16.03
CA PRO A 455 -16.01 -0.50 -16.71
C PRO A 455 -17.00 -0.69 -17.86
N PRO A 456 -17.89 0.29 -18.12
CA PRO A 456 -18.82 0.22 -19.24
C PRO A 456 -18.11 0.24 -20.60
N ILE A 457 -16.90 0.80 -20.66
CA ILE A 457 -16.08 0.89 -21.86
C ILE A 457 -14.66 0.48 -21.51
N LYS A 458 -14.09 -0.47 -22.27
CA LYS A 458 -12.66 -0.75 -22.23
C LYS A 458 -11.92 0.32 -23.03
N PRO A 459 -10.96 1.06 -22.44
CA PRO A 459 -10.17 2.03 -23.19
C PRO A 459 -9.34 1.38 -24.31
N ASN A 460 -8.99 2.17 -25.32
CA ASN A 460 -8.24 1.67 -26.48
C ASN A 460 -6.75 1.61 -26.15
N TYR A 461 -6.20 0.42 -25.96
CA TYR A 461 -4.78 0.22 -25.65
C TYR A 461 -3.98 -0.24 -26.88
N ASP A 462 -2.75 0.27 -27.03
CA ASP A 462 -1.79 -0.25 -28.01
C ASP A 462 -1.37 -1.67 -27.60
N MET A 463 -1.57 -2.62 -28.50
CA MET A 463 -1.33 -4.05 -28.27
C MET A 463 0.07 -4.51 -28.69
N THR A 464 0.94 -3.63 -29.21
CA THR A 464 2.22 -4.00 -29.87
C THR A 464 3.08 -4.91 -28.99
N LEU A 465 3.33 -4.52 -27.74
CA LEU A 465 4.18 -5.29 -26.81
C LEU A 465 3.48 -6.56 -26.30
N THR A 466 2.15 -6.48 -26.09
CA THR A 466 1.33 -7.59 -25.61
C THR A 466 1.14 -8.68 -26.67
N ASN A 467 1.05 -8.32 -27.95
CA ASN A 467 0.84 -9.25 -29.06
C ASN A 467 1.96 -10.30 -29.15
N ALA A 468 3.21 -9.92 -28.92
CA ALA A 468 4.32 -10.87 -28.87
C ALA A 468 4.14 -11.91 -27.74
N CYS A 469 3.66 -11.46 -26.58
CA CYS A 469 3.38 -12.31 -25.41
C CYS A 469 2.22 -13.28 -25.68
N ILE A 470 1.13 -12.77 -26.26
CA ILE A 470 -0.03 -13.56 -26.67
C ILE A 470 0.36 -14.59 -27.73
N ALA A 471 1.15 -14.21 -28.74
CA ALA A 471 1.59 -15.12 -29.79
C ALA A 471 2.43 -16.27 -29.23
N LEU A 472 3.37 -15.99 -28.32
CA LEU A 472 4.17 -17.03 -27.68
C LEU A 472 3.32 -17.93 -26.77
N SER A 473 2.40 -17.35 -25.98
CA SER A 473 1.45 -18.11 -25.16
C SER A 473 0.61 -19.05 -26.04
N GLN A 474 0.05 -18.53 -27.13
CA GLN A 474 -0.76 -19.30 -28.06
C GLN A 474 0.03 -20.45 -28.69
N ARG A 475 1.30 -20.24 -29.08
CA ARG A 475 2.17 -21.31 -29.58
C ARG A 475 2.25 -22.46 -28.59
N TRP A 476 2.50 -22.18 -27.30
CA TRP A 476 2.55 -23.20 -26.26
C TRP A 476 1.21 -23.89 -26.02
N ILE A 477 0.10 -23.15 -26.04
CA ILE A 477 -1.25 -23.70 -25.83
C ILE A 477 -1.67 -24.63 -26.97
N THR A 478 -1.29 -24.32 -28.21
CA THR A 478 -1.69 -25.10 -29.39
C THR A 478 -0.74 -26.24 -29.74
N ALA A 479 0.49 -26.19 -29.23
CA ALA A 479 1.51 -27.21 -29.51
C ALA A 479 1.05 -28.60 -29.05
N LYS A 480 1.26 -29.61 -29.89
CA LYS A 480 1.19 -31.01 -29.50
C LYS A 480 2.56 -31.46 -28.97
N GLU A 481 2.61 -32.65 -28.37
CA GLU A 481 3.85 -33.23 -27.84
C GLU A 481 4.98 -33.25 -28.90
N ASP A 482 4.66 -33.59 -30.15
CA ASP A 482 5.62 -33.63 -31.26
C ASP A 482 6.15 -32.24 -31.67
N ASP A 483 5.40 -31.17 -31.39
CA ASP A 483 5.77 -29.78 -31.75
C ASP A 483 6.76 -29.19 -30.72
N LEU A 484 6.96 -29.83 -29.56
CA LEU A 484 7.72 -29.28 -28.43
C LEU A 484 9.21 -29.03 -28.75
N ASN A 485 9.77 -29.73 -29.74
CA ASN A 485 11.14 -29.52 -30.20
C ASN A 485 11.33 -28.23 -31.00
N SER A 486 10.24 -27.59 -31.45
CA SER A 486 10.31 -26.31 -32.17
C SER A 486 10.63 -25.12 -31.27
N PHE A 487 10.38 -25.24 -29.96
CA PHE A 487 10.68 -24.21 -28.98
C PHE A 487 12.17 -24.20 -28.62
N ASN A 488 12.74 -23.00 -28.53
CA ASN A 488 14.15 -22.80 -28.25
C ASN A 488 14.38 -21.48 -27.49
N ALA A 489 15.53 -21.33 -26.84
CA ALA A 489 15.81 -20.19 -25.96
C ALA A 489 15.71 -18.80 -26.65
N THR A 490 15.82 -18.74 -27.99
CA THR A 490 15.68 -17.47 -28.71
C THR A 490 14.25 -16.94 -28.74
N ASP A 491 13.25 -17.76 -28.42
CA ASP A 491 11.84 -17.34 -28.29
C ASP A 491 11.65 -16.23 -27.23
N LEU A 492 12.56 -16.12 -26.24
CA LEU A 492 12.53 -15.07 -25.21
C LEU A 492 13.52 -13.92 -25.46
N LYS A 493 14.36 -14.01 -26.49
CA LYS A 493 15.51 -13.11 -26.68
C LYS A 493 15.13 -11.63 -26.72
N ASP A 494 13.98 -11.33 -27.33
CA ASP A 494 13.50 -9.96 -27.53
C ASP A 494 12.39 -9.56 -26.54
N LEU A 495 12.11 -10.41 -25.53
CA LEU A 495 11.10 -10.13 -24.51
C LEU A 495 11.76 -9.57 -23.25
N SER A 496 11.28 -8.41 -22.80
CA SER A 496 11.62 -7.87 -21.48
C SER A 496 11.05 -8.74 -20.35
N SER A 497 11.57 -8.59 -19.13
CA SER A 497 11.00 -9.24 -17.92
C SER A 497 9.49 -8.94 -17.75
N HIS A 498 9.06 -7.74 -18.14
CA HIS A 498 7.65 -7.34 -18.16
C HIS A 498 6.82 -8.16 -19.18
N GLN A 499 7.36 -8.39 -20.37
CA GLN A 499 6.73 -9.25 -21.38
C GLN A 499 6.75 -10.73 -20.99
N LEU A 500 7.78 -11.20 -20.28
CA LEU A 500 7.80 -12.55 -19.71
C LEU A 500 6.70 -12.72 -18.65
N ASN A 501 6.51 -11.72 -17.78
CA ASN A 501 5.39 -11.71 -16.83
C ASN A 501 4.04 -11.82 -17.54
N GLU A 502 3.83 -11.03 -18.60
CA GLU A 502 2.59 -11.04 -19.36
C GLU A 502 2.39 -12.35 -20.13
N PHE A 503 3.44 -12.88 -20.75
CA PHE A 503 3.42 -14.19 -21.41
C PHE A 503 2.91 -15.28 -20.45
N LEU A 504 3.52 -15.39 -19.26
CA LEU A 504 3.12 -16.38 -18.26
C LEU A 504 1.72 -16.10 -17.71
N ALA A 505 1.34 -14.82 -17.55
CA ALA A 505 0.00 -14.43 -17.11
C ALA A 505 -1.07 -14.86 -18.12
N GLN A 506 -0.83 -14.63 -19.41
CA GLN A 506 -1.71 -15.05 -20.49
C GLN A 506 -1.84 -16.58 -20.55
N THR A 507 -0.76 -17.32 -20.30
CA THR A 507 -0.81 -18.79 -20.23
C THR A 507 -1.62 -19.26 -19.01
N LEU A 508 -1.48 -18.62 -17.85
CA LEU A 508 -2.24 -18.95 -16.62
C LEU A 508 -3.75 -18.71 -16.73
N GLN A 509 -4.20 -17.87 -17.67
CA GLN A 509 -5.63 -17.61 -17.89
C GLN A 509 -6.32 -18.74 -18.68
N ARG A 510 -5.56 -19.72 -19.18
CA ARG A 510 -6.06 -20.82 -20.02
C ARG A 510 -6.13 -22.11 -19.21
N ALA A 511 -6.58 -23.18 -19.86
CA ALA A 511 -6.53 -24.50 -19.23
C ALA A 511 -5.07 -24.86 -18.91
N PRO A 512 -4.81 -25.59 -17.80
CA PRO A 512 -3.46 -26.03 -17.46
C PRO A 512 -2.80 -26.78 -18.62
N LEU A 513 -1.54 -26.46 -18.91
CA LEU A 513 -0.78 -27.14 -19.96
C LEU A 513 -0.48 -28.58 -19.55
N PRO A 514 -0.29 -29.50 -20.52
CA PRO A 514 0.22 -30.84 -20.21
C PRO A 514 1.59 -30.80 -19.53
N LEU A 515 1.90 -31.82 -18.72
CA LEU A 515 3.17 -31.90 -17.99
C LEU A 515 4.40 -31.88 -18.92
N GLY A 516 4.31 -32.50 -20.11
CA GLY A 516 5.38 -32.50 -21.12
C GLY A 516 5.75 -31.08 -21.56
N HIS A 517 4.75 -30.22 -21.78
CA HIS A 517 4.93 -28.81 -22.15
C HIS A 517 5.65 -28.03 -21.07
N ILE A 518 5.25 -28.19 -19.80
CA ILE A 518 5.90 -27.50 -18.68
C ILE A 518 7.35 -27.97 -18.54
N LYS A 519 7.62 -29.27 -18.61
CA LYS A 519 8.99 -29.79 -18.55
C LYS A 519 9.84 -29.24 -19.69
N ARG A 520 9.31 -29.23 -20.92
CA ARG A 520 9.99 -28.63 -22.06
C ARG A 520 10.23 -27.14 -21.87
N MET A 521 9.24 -26.41 -21.38
CA MET A 521 9.35 -24.97 -21.11
C MET A 521 10.47 -24.68 -20.09
N GLN A 522 10.59 -25.50 -19.05
CA GLN A 522 11.71 -25.43 -18.11
C GLN A 522 13.05 -25.73 -18.78
N GLU A 523 13.15 -26.80 -19.57
CA GLU A 523 14.39 -27.17 -20.27
C GLU A 523 14.88 -26.04 -21.19
N VAL A 524 13.95 -25.40 -21.89
CA VAL A 524 14.27 -24.40 -22.92
C VAL A 524 14.56 -23.02 -22.31
N TYR A 525 13.80 -22.60 -21.29
CA TYR A 525 13.87 -21.25 -20.75
C TYR A 525 14.49 -21.14 -19.36
N ASN A 526 14.63 -22.25 -18.65
CA ASN A 526 15.21 -22.32 -17.31
C ASN A 526 14.55 -21.36 -16.29
N PHE A 527 13.21 -21.29 -16.27
CA PHE A 527 12.47 -20.38 -15.39
C PHE A 527 12.76 -20.56 -13.89
N ASN A 528 13.10 -21.79 -13.45
CA ASN A 528 13.53 -22.04 -12.06
C ASN A 528 14.76 -21.23 -11.62
N ALA A 529 15.58 -20.73 -12.54
CA ALA A 529 16.79 -19.95 -12.23
C ALA A 529 16.55 -18.43 -12.16
N ILE A 530 15.35 -17.96 -12.51
CA ILE A 530 15.03 -16.52 -12.52
C ILE A 530 14.72 -16.07 -11.09
N ASN A 531 15.26 -14.94 -10.65
CA ASN A 531 15.05 -14.37 -9.31
C ASN A 531 13.83 -13.44 -9.21
N ASN A 532 13.42 -12.82 -10.33
CA ASN A 532 12.25 -11.95 -10.38
C ASN A 532 11.00 -12.63 -9.81
N SER A 533 10.43 -12.08 -8.74
CA SER A 533 9.32 -12.69 -8.02
C SER A 533 8.04 -12.81 -8.86
N GLU A 534 7.77 -11.86 -9.75
CA GLU A 534 6.58 -11.89 -10.61
C GLU A 534 6.66 -13.03 -11.65
N ILE A 535 7.86 -13.29 -12.19
CA ILE A 535 8.10 -14.40 -13.12
C ILE A 535 8.04 -15.72 -12.38
N ARG A 536 8.80 -15.86 -11.28
CA ARG A 536 8.83 -17.07 -10.43
C ARG A 536 7.43 -17.46 -9.98
N PHE A 537 6.64 -16.49 -9.51
CA PHE A 537 5.28 -16.70 -9.05
C PHE A 537 4.41 -17.33 -10.14
N ARG A 538 4.36 -16.71 -11.32
CA ARG A 538 3.51 -17.20 -12.42
C ARG A 538 3.97 -18.55 -12.93
N TRP A 539 5.27 -18.73 -13.06
CA TRP A 539 5.89 -19.98 -13.46
C TRP A 539 5.54 -21.13 -12.50
N LEU A 540 5.72 -20.94 -11.20
CA LEU A 540 5.43 -21.98 -10.20
C LEU A 540 3.94 -22.33 -10.18
N ARG A 541 3.05 -21.34 -10.36
CA ARG A 541 1.62 -21.62 -10.50
C ARG A 541 1.30 -22.47 -11.72
N LEU A 542 1.90 -22.19 -12.88
CA LEU A 542 1.75 -23.05 -14.07
C LEU A 542 2.20 -24.48 -13.77
N CYS A 543 3.35 -24.63 -13.11
CA CYS A 543 3.88 -25.95 -12.74
C CYS A 543 2.91 -26.75 -11.85
N ILE A 544 2.36 -26.11 -10.82
CA ILE A 544 1.44 -26.76 -9.88
C ILE A 544 0.09 -27.06 -10.53
N GLN A 545 -0.45 -26.15 -11.34
CA GLN A 545 -1.70 -26.38 -12.08
C GLN A 545 -1.55 -27.54 -13.09
N SER A 546 -0.37 -27.70 -13.69
CA SER A 546 0.01 -28.81 -14.57
C SER A 546 0.49 -30.07 -13.84
N LYS A 547 0.35 -30.13 -12.50
CA LYS A 547 0.64 -31.31 -11.65
C LYS A 547 2.09 -31.78 -11.71
N TRP A 548 3.05 -30.85 -11.83
CA TRP A 548 4.47 -31.18 -11.78
C TRP A 548 4.97 -31.31 -10.33
N GLU A 549 5.19 -32.54 -9.86
CA GLU A 549 5.58 -32.83 -8.47
C GLU A 549 6.91 -32.20 -8.06
N ASP A 550 7.91 -32.14 -8.96
CA ASP A 550 9.24 -31.56 -8.64
C ASP A 550 9.18 -30.05 -8.34
N ALA A 551 8.10 -29.37 -8.75
CA ALA A 551 7.90 -27.95 -8.46
C ALA A 551 7.30 -27.70 -7.07
N ILE A 552 6.76 -28.72 -6.39
CA ILE A 552 6.13 -28.58 -5.07
C ILE A 552 7.08 -27.93 -4.05
N PRO A 553 8.36 -28.38 -3.89
CA PRO A 553 9.28 -27.76 -2.94
C PRO A 553 9.59 -26.29 -3.28
N LEU A 554 9.65 -25.95 -4.56
CA LEU A 554 9.92 -24.57 -5.02
C LEU A 554 8.74 -23.65 -4.74
N ALA A 555 7.51 -24.12 -4.99
CA ALA A 555 6.28 -23.40 -4.72
C ALA A 555 6.07 -23.18 -3.21
N LEU A 556 6.30 -24.20 -2.38
CA LEU A 556 6.24 -24.07 -0.92
C LEU A 556 7.29 -23.09 -0.40
N LYS A 557 8.53 -23.19 -0.89
CA LYS A 557 9.60 -22.25 -0.53
C LYS A 557 9.20 -20.81 -0.85
N MET A 558 8.69 -20.54 -2.05
CA MET A 558 8.25 -19.19 -2.42
C MET A 558 7.04 -18.71 -1.59
N ALA A 559 6.13 -19.62 -1.24
CA ALA A 559 4.96 -19.30 -0.42
C ALA A 559 5.33 -18.92 1.03
N THR A 560 6.47 -19.40 1.55
CA THR A 560 6.89 -19.16 2.94
C THR A 560 8.09 -18.22 3.11
N GLU A 561 8.94 -18.04 2.09
CA GLU A 561 10.11 -17.16 2.19
C GLU A 561 9.75 -15.67 2.21
N GLN A 562 8.50 -15.32 1.88
CA GLN A 562 7.97 -13.96 1.87
C GLN A 562 6.48 -13.95 2.28
N GLY A 563 6.00 -12.81 2.79
CA GLY A 563 4.66 -12.64 3.35
C GLY A 563 3.67 -11.91 2.45
N ARG A 564 4.09 -11.48 1.24
CA ARG A 564 3.26 -10.72 0.30
C ARG A 564 2.08 -11.56 -0.15
N MET A 565 0.88 -11.12 0.23
CA MET A 565 -0.35 -11.89 0.01
C MET A 565 -0.62 -12.17 -1.47
N LYS A 566 -0.16 -11.28 -2.37
CA LYS A 566 -0.20 -11.46 -3.83
C LYS A 566 0.40 -12.80 -4.28
N PHE A 567 1.47 -13.24 -3.62
CA PHE A 567 2.16 -14.48 -3.95
C PHE A 567 1.76 -15.62 -3.03
N THR A 568 1.77 -15.37 -1.72
CA THR A 568 1.54 -16.40 -0.70
C THR A 568 0.16 -17.05 -0.86
N ARG A 569 -0.92 -16.27 -0.99
CA ARG A 569 -2.28 -16.81 -1.04
C ARG A 569 -2.53 -17.67 -2.28
N PRO A 570 -2.24 -17.21 -3.51
CA PRO A 570 -2.51 -18.04 -4.68
C PRO A 570 -1.62 -19.29 -4.75
N LEU A 571 -0.38 -19.23 -4.26
CA LEU A 571 0.49 -20.42 -4.19
C LEU A 571 -0.08 -21.47 -3.23
N PHE A 572 -0.49 -21.07 -2.02
CA PHE A 572 -1.13 -22.00 -1.08
C PHE A 572 -2.43 -22.59 -1.64
N LYS A 573 -3.25 -21.78 -2.36
CA LYS A 573 -4.46 -22.28 -3.04
C LYS A 573 -4.14 -23.33 -4.10
N ASP A 574 -3.20 -23.03 -5.00
CA ASP A 574 -2.83 -23.93 -6.09
C ASP A 574 -2.24 -25.24 -5.53
N LEU A 575 -1.41 -25.15 -4.46
CA LEU A 575 -0.84 -26.30 -3.77
C LEU A 575 -1.90 -27.15 -3.04
N ALA A 576 -2.89 -26.51 -2.39
CA ALA A 576 -3.99 -27.22 -1.75
C ALA A 576 -4.93 -27.88 -2.76
N ALA A 577 -5.09 -27.30 -3.95
CA ALA A 577 -5.87 -27.88 -5.05
C ALA A 577 -5.15 -29.04 -5.78
N PHE A 578 -3.93 -29.39 -5.37
CA PHE A 578 -3.20 -30.53 -5.89
C PHE A 578 -3.05 -31.61 -4.81
N ASP A 579 -3.75 -32.74 -4.99
CA ASP A 579 -3.80 -33.86 -4.04
C ASP A 579 -2.43 -34.30 -3.52
N LYS A 580 -1.39 -34.28 -4.36
CA LYS A 580 -0.02 -34.66 -3.97
C LYS A 580 0.64 -33.67 -2.99
N SER A 581 0.23 -32.41 -3.00
CA SER A 581 0.79 -31.36 -2.14
C SER A 581 -0.17 -30.85 -1.07
N HIS A 582 -1.45 -31.24 -1.05
CA HIS A 582 -2.45 -30.74 -0.10
C HIS A 582 -1.97 -30.82 1.35
N ASP A 583 -1.62 -32.01 1.83
CA ASP A 583 -1.21 -32.21 3.23
C ASP A 583 0.11 -31.50 3.55
N GLN A 584 1.01 -31.41 2.56
CA GLN A 584 2.26 -30.68 2.72
C GLN A 584 2.02 -29.17 2.82
N ALA A 585 1.07 -28.62 2.06
CA ALA A 585 0.68 -27.21 2.12
C ALA A 585 0.10 -26.85 3.48
N VAL A 586 -0.82 -27.67 4.01
CA VAL A 586 -1.42 -27.45 5.33
C VAL A 586 -0.37 -27.51 6.44
N ARG A 587 0.49 -28.54 6.45
CA ARG A 587 1.58 -28.66 7.44
C ARG A 587 2.54 -27.47 7.36
N THR A 588 2.97 -27.12 6.15
CA THR A 588 3.90 -25.99 5.93
C THR A 588 3.30 -24.68 6.41
N TYR A 589 2.01 -24.43 6.15
CA TYR A 589 1.32 -23.25 6.67
C TYR A 589 1.32 -23.23 8.20
N GLN A 590 0.98 -24.34 8.87
CA GLN A 590 0.94 -24.40 10.34
C GLN A 590 2.33 -24.12 10.95
N GLU A 591 3.39 -24.65 10.37
CA GLU A 591 4.78 -24.43 10.80
C GLU A 591 5.22 -22.97 10.65
N HIS A 592 4.75 -22.26 9.60
CA HIS A 592 5.16 -20.88 9.30
C HIS A 592 4.14 -19.82 9.73
N LYS A 593 2.97 -20.21 10.25
CA LYS A 593 1.88 -19.29 10.64
C LYS A 593 2.36 -18.18 11.57
N ALA A 594 3.21 -18.53 12.54
CA ALA A 594 3.74 -17.58 13.52
C ALA A 594 4.72 -16.56 12.93
N SER A 595 5.36 -16.88 11.78
CA SER A 595 6.28 -15.96 11.10
C SER A 595 5.60 -15.05 10.08
N MET A 596 4.34 -15.33 9.71
CA MET A 596 3.56 -14.53 8.78
C MET A 596 3.00 -13.27 9.46
N HIS A 597 2.81 -12.22 8.66
CA HIS A 597 1.99 -11.09 9.10
C HIS A 597 0.57 -11.58 9.47
N PRO A 598 -0.08 -11.06 10.54
CA PRO A 598 -1.39 -11.51 11.00
C PRO A 598 -2.46 -11.55 9.91
N VAL A 599 -2.50 -10.54 9.04
CA VAL A 599 -3.44 -10.49 7.90
C VAL A 599 -3.15 -11.59 6.89
N THR A 600 -1.88 -11.84 6.55
CA THR A 600 -1.48 -12.94 5.67
C THR A 600 -1.87 -14.29 6.27
N ALA A 601 -1.55 -14.53 7.55
CA ALA A 601 -1.87 -15.78 8.23
C ALA A 601 -3.39 -16.05 8.23
N MET A 602 -4.19 -15.05 8.60
CA MET A 602 -5.65 -15.14 8.63
C MET A 602 -6.24 -15.48 7.26
N LEU A 603 -5.80 -14.80 6.20
CA LEU A 603 -6.32 -15.03 4.86
C LEU A 603 -5.85 -16.34 4.23
N VAL A 604 -4.62 -16.78 4.50
CA VAL A 604 -4.13 -18.10 4.07
C VAL A 604 -4.87 -19.21 4.80
N GLY A 605 -5.07 -19.10 6.12
CA GLY A 605 -5.85 -20.06 6.89
C GLY A 605 -7.28 -20.22 6.34
N LYS A 606 -7.94 -19.10 6.02
CA LYS A 606 -9.26 -19.10 5.36
C LYS A 606 -9.22 -19.78 4.00
N ASP A 607 -8.20 -19.51 3.19
CA ASP A 607 -8.05 -20.11 1.86
C ASP A 607 -7.80 -21.63 1.93
N LEU A 608 -7.09 -22.09 2.97
CA LEU A 608 -6.80 -23.51 3.26
C LEU A 608 -7.89 -24.20 4.09
N LYS A 609 -8.88 -23.46 4.61
CA LYS A 609 -9.94 -23.94 5.52
C LYS A 609 -9.37 -24.56 6.81
N VAL A 610 -8.38 -23.91 7.39
CA VAL A 610 -7.75 -24.28 8.66
C VAL A 610 -7.70 -23.07 9.60
N ASP A 611 -7.92 -23.32 10.89
CA ASP A 611 -7.99 -22.26 11.91
C ASP A 611 -6.65 -21.59 12.24
#